data_AF-A0A527W5N7-F1
#
_entry.id   AF-A0A527W5N7-F1
#
_cell.length_a   1.000
_cell.length_b   1.000
_cell.length_c   1.000
_cell.angle_alpha   90.00
_cell.angle_beta   90.00
_cell.angle_gamma   90.00
#
_symmetry.space_group_name_H-M   'P 1'
#
loop_
_entity.id
_entity.type
_entity.pdbx_description
1 polymer ?
#
loop_
_entity_poly.entity_id
_entity_poly.type
_entity_poly.pdbx_seq_one_letter_code
_entity_poly.pdbx_strand_id
1 'polypeptide(L)' 'FFPVQPRLDGTDYPVGDLPGLGVEVNEAAIQAQSFRFWEAPHLQRRDGSVTNW' A
#
# COMPACT_ATOMS: atom_id res chain seq x y z
N PHE A 1 -5.39 4.92 -7.86
CA PHE A 1 -6.51 3.98 -8.03
C PHE A 1 -6.01 2.77 -8.82
N PHE A 2 -6.41 1.56 -8.42
CA PHE A 2 -6.05 0.31 -9.10
C PHE A 2 -7.33 -0.28 -9.74
N PRO A 3 -7.56 -0.08 -11.06
CA PRO A 3 -8.81 -0.50 -11.70
C PRO A 3 -8.97 -2.02 -11.78
N VAL A 4 -7.86 -2.75 -11.80
CA VAL A 4 -7.81 -4.20 -11.67
C VAL A 4 -7.01 -4.54 -10.42
N GLN A 5 -7.60 -5.32 -9.51
CA GLN A 5 -6.99 -5.77 -8.26
C GLN A 5 -7.74 -7.00 -7.72
N PRO A 6 -7.10 -7.84 -6.88
CA PRO A 6 -7.79 -8.90 -6.16
C PRO A 6 -9.01 -8.40 -5.40
N ARG A 7 -10.07 -9.21 -5.39
CA ARG A 7 -11.30 -8.93 -4.66
C ARG A 7 -11.30 -9.71 -3.36
N LEU A 8 -11.67 -9.06 -2.26
CA LEU A 8 -11.92 -9.75 -1.00
C LEU A 8 -13.16 -10.63 -1.18
N ASP A 9 -13.03 -11.90 -0.82
CA ASP A 9 -14.12 -12.87 -0.74
C ASP A 9 -14.14 -13.48 0.66
N GLY A 10 -15.13 -13.10 1.47
CA GLY A 10 -15.19 -13.42 2.89
C GLY A 10 -13.99 -12.85 3.65
N THR A 11 -13.10 -13.74 4.11
CA THR A 11 -11.88 -13.41 4.86
C THR A 11 -10.61 -13.46 4.03
N ASP A 12 -10.73 -13.78 2.75
CA ASP A 12 -9.59 -14.17 1.91
C ASP A 12 -9.56 -13.38 0.59
N TYR A 13 -8.37 -13.28 0.02
CA TYR A 13 -8.19 -12.78 -1.35
C TYR A 13 -7.84 -13.97 -2.24
N PRO A 14 -8.82 -14.59 -2.93
CA PRO A 14 -8.54 -15.69 -3.82
C PRO A 14 -7.58 -15.24 -4.94
N VAL A 15 -6.64 -16.13 -5.29
CA VAL A 15 -5.74 -15.91 -6.43
C VAL A 15 -6.56 -16.03 -7.70
N GLY A 16 -6.54 -14.99 -8.54
CA GLY A 16 -7.26 -14.98 -9.81
C GLY A 16 -6.50 -15.66 -10.94
N ASP A 17 -7.20 -15.97 -12.03
CA ASP A 17 -6.64 -16.63 -13.22
C ASP A 17 -6.07 -15.64 -14.27
N LEU A 18 -6.00 -14.36 -13.94
CA LEU A 18 -5.45 -13.35 -14.85
C LEU A 18 -3.93 -13.54 -15.01
N PRO A 19 -3.37 -13.26 -16.19
CA PRO A 19 -1.93 -13.32 -16.38
C PRO A 19 -1.16 -12.40 -15.42
N GLY A 20 -0.02 -12.89 -14.93
CA GLY A 20 0.86 -12.12 -14.03
C GLY A 20 0.23 -11.92 -12.65
N LEU A 21 0.33 -10.70 -12.11
CA LEU A 21 -0.18 -10.37 -10.77
C LEU A 21 -1.68 -10.02 -10.75
N GLY A 22 -2.32 -9.84 -11.91
CA GLY A 22 -3.72 -9.40 -11.98
C GLY A 22 -3.96 -8.03 -11.35
N VAL A 23 -3.03 -7.08 -11.52
CA VAL A 23 -3.12 -5.71 -10.99
C VAL A 23 -2.79 -4.70 -12.09
N GLU A 24 -3.55 -3.61 -12.15
CA GLU A 24 -3.31 -2.47 -13.03
C GLU A 24 -3.20 -1.17 -12.24
N VAL A 25 -2.41 -0.23 -12.74
CA VAL A 25 -2.24 1.11 -12.17
C VAL A 25 -2.88 2.14 -13.08
N ASN A 26 -3.77 2.99 -12.55
CA ASN A 26 -4.30 4.13 -13.30
C ASN A 26 -3.29 5.30 -13.28
N GLU A 27 -2.46 5.41 -14.32
CA GLU A 27 -1.45 6.46 -14.46
C GLU A 27 -2.04 7.87 -14.59
N ALA A 28 -3.15 8.03 -15.30
CA ALA A 28 -3.82 9.32 -15.44
C ALA A 28 -4.25 9.87 -14.07
N ALA A 29 -4.70 8.99 -13.16
CA ALA A 29 -5.04 9.40 -11.80
C ALA A 29 -3.80 9.72 -10.94
N ILE A 30 -2.65 9.09 -11.21
CA ILE A 30 -1.38 9.40 -10.54
C ILE A 30 -0.88 10.79 -10.92
N GLN A 31 -1.04 11.22 -12.17
CA GLN A 31 -0.62 12.54 -12.63
C GLN A 31 -1.29 13.70 -11.86
N ALA A 32 -2.49 13.48 -11.31
CA ALA A 32 -3.18 14.45 -10.47
C ALA A 32 -2.68 14.47 -9.02
N GLN A 33 -1.80 13.55 -8.62
CA GLN A 33 -1.23 13.48 -7.28
C GLN A 33 0.13 14.17 -7.25
N SER A 34 0.49 14.69 -6.08
CA SER A 34 1.85 15.18 -5.81
C SER A 34 2.54 14.26 -4.81
N PHE A 35 3.85 14.13 -4.94
CA PHE A 35 4.67 13.46 -3.93
C PHE A 35 4.49 14.17 -2.59
N ARG A 36 4.28 13.37 -1.54
CA ARG A 36 4.26 13.82 -0.15
C ARG A 36 5.27 12.97 0.59
N PHE A 37 6.33 13.62 1.08
CA PHE A 37 7.31 12.93 1.92
C PHE A 37 6.60 12.40 3.18
N TRP A 38 6.82 11.14 3.48
CA TRP A 38 6.33 10.50 4.69
C TRP A 38 7.42 9.60 5.24
N GLU A 39 7.59 9.67 6.56
CA GLU A 39 8.45 8.80 7.33
C GLU A 39 7.59 8.17 8.45
N ALA A 40 7.80 6.88 8.72
CA ALA A 40 7.11 6.21 9.81
C ALA A 40 7.49 6.83 11.16
N PRO A 41 6.56 6.86 12.14
CA PRO A 41 6.90 7.36 13.46
C PRO A 41 7.94 6.45 14.14
N HIS A 42 8.86 7.05 14.87
CA HIS A 42 9.84 6.35 15.69
C HIS A 42 9.32 6.22 17.13
N LEU A 43 9.21 4.99 17.64
CA LEU A 43 8.92 4.78 19.05
C LEU A 43 10.15 5.21 19.87
N GLN A 44 9.94 6.12 20.82
CA GLN A 44 11.02 6.61 21.69
C GLN A 44 10.80 6.17 23.13
N ARG A 45 11.88 5.75 23.78
CA ARG A 45 11.91 5.53 25.23
C ARG A 45 11.88 6.88 25.96
N ARG A 46 11.67 6.84 27.29
CA ARG A 46 11.68 8.06 28.14
C ARG A 46 13.00 8.82 28.10
N ASP A 47 14.11 8.14 27.79
CA ASP A 47 15.43 8.74 27.63
C ASP A 47 15.67 9.33 26.23
N GLY A 48 14.68 9.31 25.34
CA GLY A 48 14.76 9.81 23.96
C GLY A 48 15.43 8.85 22.97
N SER A 49 15.90 7.67 23.42
CA SER A 49 16.44 6.66 22.51
C SER A 49 15.33 6.03 21.66
N VAL A 50 15.62 5.82 20.37
CA VAL A 50 14.72 5.06 19.48
C VAL A 50 14.71 3.59 19.91
N THR A 51 13.54 2.97 19.86
CA THR A 51 13.35 1.56 20.10
C THR A 51 12.47 0.93 19.03
N ASN A 52 12.40 -0.40 19.05
CA ASN A 52 11.56 -1.15 18.14
C ASN A 52 10.10 -0.84 18.46
N TRP A 53 9.40 -0.33 17.45
CA TRP A 53 7.94 -0.22 17.46
C TRP A 53 7.30 -1.60 17.34
#